data_AF-A0A3L7VR69-F1
#
_entry.id   AF-A0A3L7VR69-F1
#
_cell.length_a   1.000
_cell.length_b   1.000
_cell.length_c   1.000
_cell.angle_alpha   90.00
_cell.angle_beta   90.00
_cell.angle_gamma   90.00
#
_symmetry.space_group_name_H-M   'P 1'
#
loop_
_entity.id
_entity.type
_entity.pdbx_description
1 polymer ?
#
loop_
_entity_poly.entity_id
_entity_poly.type
_entity_poly.pdbx_seq_one_letter_code
_entity_poly.pdbx_strand_id
1 'polypeptide(L)'
;MFNCPSEINGSIPFTDGLGKLTGSWARGNYGANAGTGMFYAHPIGDQGLQWLNGKYYEKLSDLVKGSNNANYPFLVSPRGVMSANSSSSIHKITDGSSTTVMIDELRVGTISSDLRGTWAMGQVGASIFAGAGRWDSPGPNVGLSRFDDIMNGNDNPNKGMGCQVGANSYQVTTKSFHPGGVNLCFADGSVRFIINNITVGAYQLMHSRDDGQIYSLDE
;
A
#
# COMPACT_ATOMS: atom_id res chain seq x y z
N MET A 1 4.28 5.15 19.38
CA MET A 1 3.99 4.70 18.00
C MET A 1 4.56 5.73 17.05
N PHE A 2 5.17 5.34 15.94
CA PHE A 2 5.73 6.28 14.97
C PHE A 2 4.58 6.91 14.18
N ASN A 3 4.21 8.13 14.56
CA ASN A 3 3.21 8.92 13.86
C ASN A 3 3.92 10.06 13.12
N CYS A 4 3.52 10.28 11.88
CA CYS A 4 3.91 11.48 11.18
C CYS A 4 3.38 12.70 11.96
N PRO A 5 4.20 13.75 12.22
CA PRO A 5 3.72 14.94 12.92
C PRO A 5 2.57 15.68 12.22
N SER A 6 2.35 15.43 10.92
CA SER A 6 1.26 16.00 10.15
C SER A 6 -0.07 15.23 10.29
N GLU A 7 -0.07 14.02 10.87
CA GLU A 7 -1.28 13.23 11.05
C GLU A 7 -2.20 13.82 12.12
N ILE A 8 -3.50 13.92 11.81
CA ILE A 8 -4.51 14.55 12.65
C ILE A 8 -5.46 13.55 13.33
N ASN A 9 -5.55 12.31 12.83
CA ASN A 9 -6.42 11.25 13.34
C ASN A 9 -5.67 10.21 14.18
N GLY A 10 -4.34 10.30 14.30
CA GLY A 10 -3.50 9.28 14.94
C GLY A 10 -3.75 9.08 16.44
N SER A 11 -4.45 10.01 17.10
CA SER A 11 -4.88 9.89 18.50
C SER A 11 -6.17 9.09 18.68
N ILE A 12 -6.93 8.83 17.60
CA ILE A 12 -8.16 8.04 17.66
C ILE A 12 -7.78 6.56 17.51
N PRO A 13 -7.94 5.75 18.57
CA PRO A 13 -7.61 4.34 18.47
C PRO A 13 -8.60 3.59 17.58
N PHE A 14 -8.12 2.52 16.96
CA PHE A 14 -8.99 1.57 16.27
C PHE A 14 -9.81 0.75 17.26
N THR A 15 -11.07 0.56 16.94
CA THR A 15 -12.00 -0.35 17.64
C THR A 15 -12.70 -1.18 16.59
N ASP A 16 -12.67 -2.51 16.74
CA ASP A 16 -13.34 -3.39 15.80
C ASP A 16 -14.86 -3.26 15.91
N GLY A 17 -15.48 -2.69 14.87
CA GLY A 17 -16.93 -2.54 14.79
C GLY A 17 -17.68 -3.88 14.66
N LEU A 18 -16.98 -4.97 14.37
CA LEU A 18 -17.54 -6.33 14.26
C LEU A 18 -17.42 -7.14 15.55
N GLY A 19 -16.75 -6.60 16.58
CA GLY A 19 -16.61 -7.24 17.90
C GLY A 19 -15.78 -8.54 17.91
N LYS A 20 -14.98 -8.80 16.89
CA LYS A 20 -14.07 -9.95 16.83
C LYS A 20 -12.77 -9.70 17.59
N LEU A 21 -12.31 -8.46 17.61
CA LEU A 21 -11.14 -8.03 18.39
C LEU A 21 -11.58 -7.31 19.65
N THR A 22 -10.91 -7.62 20.77
CA THR A 22 -11.15 -6.95 22.05
C THR A 22 -10.25 -5.72 22.19
N GLY A 23 -10.75 -4.72 22.93
CA GLY A 23 -9.99 -3.51 23.27
C GLY A 23 -9.86 -2.49 22.15
N SER A 24 -8.93 -1.55 22.35
CA SER A 24 -8.63 -0.46 21.44
C SER A 24 -7.16 -0.51 21.03
N TRP A 25 -6.89 -0.25 19.76
CA TRP A 25 -5.56 -0.41 19.18
C TRP A 25 -5.01 0.94 18.71
N ALA A 26 -3.77 1.25 19.09
CA ALA A 26 -3.12 2.47 18.63
C ALA A 26 -2.88 2.43 17.10
N ARG A 27 -2.84 3.61 16.49
CA ARG A 27 -2.69 3.78 15.04
C ARG A 27 -1.46 4.61 14.68
N GLY A 28 -0.85 4.26 13.55
CA GLY A 28 0.31 4.92 12.94
C GLY A 28 0.10 5.15 11.46
N ASN A 29 1.14 5.67 10.80
CA ASN A 29 1.06 6.33 9.49
C ASN A 29 1.94 5.70 8.42
N TYR A 30 2.29 4.44 8.61
CA TYR A 30 3.27 3.79 7.76
C TYR A 30 2.82 2.38 7.40
N GLY A 31 3.19 1.87 6.25
CA GLY A 31 2.88 0.50 5.83
C GLY A 31 4.07 -0.12 5.12
N ALA A 32 4.26 -1.42 5.30
CA ALA A 32 5.26 -2.18 4.56
C ALA A 32 4.85 -2.35 3.09
N ASN A 33 5.74 -2.06 2.16
CA ASN A 33 5.49 -2.23 0.73
C ASN A 33 5.39 -3.73 0.36
N ALA A 34 4.17 -4.22 0.13
CA ALA A 34 3.90 -5.56 -0.39
C ALA A 34 3.89 -5.64 -1.92
N GLY A 35 3.91 -4.50 -2.62
CA GLY A 35 4.17 -4.40 -4.05
C GLY A 35 3.09 -3.71 -4.87
N THR A 36 3.25 -3.83 -6.18
CA THR A 36 2.29 -3.34 -7.17
C THR A 36 1.09 -4.26 -7.29
N GLY A 37 1.24 -5.56 -6.98
CA GLY A 37 0.14 -6.48 -6.80
C GLY A 37 -0.74 -6.06 -5.64
N MET A 38 -2.02 -6.41 -5.71
CA MET A 38 -2.88 -6.35 -4.53
C MET A 38 -2.35 -7.33 -3.48
N PHE A 39 -2.82 -7.20 -2.26
CA PHE A 39 -2.41 -8.12 -1.19
C PHE A 39 -3.63 -8.76 -0.56
N TYR A 40 -3.53 -10.04 -0.25
CA TYR A 40 -4.56 -10.74 0.51
C TYR A 40 -3.91 -11.48 1.66
N ALA A 41 -4.38 -11.16 2.87
CA ALA A 41 -3.91 -11.76 4.11
C ALA A 41 -4.56 -13.13 4.31
N HIS A 42 -3.91 -14.21 3.88
CA HIS A 42 -4.39 -15.57 4.13
C HIS A 42 -4.11 -16.01 5.58
N PRO A 43 -5.05 -16.68 6.28
CA PRO A 43 -4.80 -17.20 7.62
C PRO A 43 -3.63 -18.20 7.68
N ILE A 44 -3.39 -18.95 6.60
CA ILE A 44 -2.34 -19.95 6.47
C ILE A 44 -1.87 -19.98 5.01
N GLY A 45 -0.55 -19.96 4.77
CA GLY A 45 0.03 -20.12 3.44
C GLY A 45 0.58 -18.82 2.84
N ASP A 46 0.77 -18.85 1.51
CA ASP A 46 1.35 -17.75 0.75
C ASP A 46 0.51 -16.49 0.82
N GLN A 47 1.20 -15.36 0.77
CA GLN A 47 0.61 -14.03 0.86
C GLN A 47 0.90 -13.28 -0.44
N GLY A 48 -0.16 -12.86 -1.13
CA GLY A 48 -0.06 -12.16 -2.40
C GLY A 48 -1.39 -12.22 -3.15
N LEU A 49 -1.66 -11.21 -3.98
CA LEU A 49 -2.82 -11.22 -4.86
C LEU A 49 -2.52 -10.46 -6.15
N GLN A 50 -2.78 -11.07 -7.30
CA GLN A 50 -2.72 -10.40 -8.59
C GLN A 50 -3.94 -10.77 -9.41
N TRP A 51 -4.59 -9.77 -9.99
CA TRP A 51 -5.60 -9.99 -11.01
C TRP A 51 -5.04 -9.74 -12.40
N LEU A 52 -5.07 -10.76 -13.24
CA LEU A 52 -4.53 -10.73 -14.59
C LEU A 52 -5.45 -11.50 -15.55
N ASN A 53 -5.89 -10.84 -16.63
CA ASN A 53 -6.68 -11.43 -17.72
C ASN A 53 -7.91 -12.23 -17.24
N GLY A 54 -8.68 -11.66 -16.31
CA GLY A 54 -9.87 -12.31 -15.75
C GLY A 54 -9.58 -13.41 -14.73
N LYS A 55 -8.32 -13.63 -14.36
CA LYS A 55 -7.90 -14.66 -13.40
C LYS A 55 -7.22 -14.03 -12.17
N TYR A 56 -7.51 -14.58 -11.00
CA TYR A 56 -6.83 -14.25 -9.75
C TYR A 56 -5.68 -15.24 -9.48
N TYR A 57 -4.57 -14.69 -9.00
CA TYR A 57 -3.38 -15.41 -8.59
C TYR A 57 -3.07 -15.05 -7.14
N GLU A 58 -3.20 -16.01 -6.24
CA GLU A 58 -3.05 -15.80 -4.79
C GLU A 58 -1.75 -16.37 -4.23
N LYS A 59 -1.17 -17.38 -4.91
CA LYS A 59 0.09 -17.97 -4.48
C LYS A 59 1.25 -17.14 -4.99
N LEU A 60 2.26 -16.97 -4.13
CA LEU A 60 3.43 -16.17 -4.45
C LEU A 60 4.17 -16.75 -5.66
N SER A 61 4.19 -18.09 -5.80
CA SER A 61 4.77 -18.81 -6.95
C SER A 61 4.07 -18.54 -8.28
N ASP A 62 2.78 -18.20 -8.22
CA ASP A 62 1.94 -18.08 -9.43
C ASP A 62 1.85 -16.62 -9.90
N LEU A 63 2.37 -15.68 -9.10
CA LEU A 63 2.42 -14.27 -9.44
C LEU A 63 3.32 -14.03 -10.66
N VAL A 64 2.74 -13.45 -11.70
CA VAL A 64 3.39 -13.25 -12.99
C VAL A 64 4.25 -11.99 -12.94
N LYS A 65 5.55 -12.14 -13.21
CA LYS A 65 6.47 -11.01 -13.44
C LYS A 65 6.26 -10.46 -14.85
N GLY A 66 6.20 -9.14 -15.00
CA GLY A 66 6.15 -8.49 -16.31
C GLY A 66 4.79 -8.61 -16.98
N SER A 67 3.76 -7.98 -16.41
CA SER A 67 2.40 -8.02 -16.95
C SER A 67 1.74 -6.64 -17.04
N ASN A 68 1.09 -6.34 -18.17
CA ASN A 68 0.41 -5.08 -18.51
C ASN A 68 -1.09 -5.33 -18.72
N ASN A 69 -1.81 -5.72 -17.67
CA ASN A 69 -3.27 -5.72 -17.77
C ASN A 69 -3.81 -4.27 -17.70
N ALA A 70 -5.09 -4.04 -18.00
CA ALA A 70 -5.78 -2.74 -17.91
C ALA A 70 -5.63 -2.00 -16.56
N ASN A 71 -5.12 -2.70 -15.54
CA ASN A 71 -4.85 -2.15 -14.21
C ASN A 71 -3.40 -1.68 -14.02
N TYR A 72 -2.47 -1.87 -14.96
CA TYR A 72 -1.05 -1.56 -14.78
C TYR A 72 -0.48 -0.93 -16.05
N PRO A 73 0.09 0.28 -15.98
CA PRO A 73 0.69 0.91 -17.17
C PRO A 73 2.00 0.25 -17.62
N PHE A 74 2.76 -0.39 -16.72
CA PHE A 74 4.05 -1.04 -17.04
C PHE A 74 4.09 -2.53 -16.71
N LEU A 75 4.96 -3.25 -17.42
CA LEU A 75 5.30 -4.65 -17.18
C LEU A 75 6.16 -4.76 -15.91
N VAL A 76 5.54 -4.87 -14.74
CA VAL A 76 6.27 -4.93 -13.46
C VAL A 76 6.11 -6.28 -12.77
N SER A 77 6.94 -6.51 -11.75
CA SER A 77 6.71 -7.56 -10.77
C SER A 77 5.66 -7.10 -9.75
N PRO A 78 4.68 -7.95 -9.40
CA PRO A 78 3.66 -7.62 -8.41
C PRO A 78 4.19 -7.62 -6.97
N ARG A 79 5.45 -8.00 -6.75
CA ARG A 79 6.03 -8.18 -5.42
C ARG A 79 6.74 -6.92 -4.96
N GLY A 80 6.48 -6.52 -3.72
CA GLY A 80 7.21 -5.49 -2.99
C GLY A 80 8.28 -6.09 -2.09
N VAL A 81 8.79 -5.31 -1.14
CA VAL A 81 9.87 -5.73 -0.25
C VAL A 81 9.40 -6.71 0.81
N MET A 82 8.29 -6.42 1.48
CA MET A 82 7.81 -7.24 2.59
C MET A 82 6.30 -7.09 2.80
N SER A 83 5.70 -8.12 3.38
CA SER A 83 4.28 -8.20 3.74
C SER A 83 4.09 -9.09 4.97
N ALA A 84 2.87 -9.18 5.51
CA ALA A 84 2.58 -10.05 6.66
C ALA A 84 3.05 -11.49 6.41
N ASN A 85 3.65 -12.11 7.44
CA ASN A 85 4.15 -13.49 7.41
C ASN A 85 5.10 -13.81 6.22
N SER A 86 5.75 -12.79 5.65
CA SER A 86 6.72 -12.97 4.58
C SER A 86 8.11 -12.54 5.04
N SER A 87 9.13 -13.16 4.45
CA SER A 87 10.51 -12.70 4.57
C SER A 87 11.13 -12.64 3.18
N SER A 88 11.85 -11.57 2.92
CA SER A 88 12.58 -11.40 1.67
C SER A 88 13.97 -10.90 1.98
N SER A 89 14.98 -11.67 1.55
CA SER A 89 16.37 -11.24 1.65
C SER A 89 16.57 -9.98 0.82
N ILE A 90 17.42 -9.07 1.28
CA ILE A 90 17.82 -7.87 0.54
C ILE A 90 18.37 -8.22 -0.86
N HIS A 91 18.98 -9.40 -1.05
CA HIS A 91 19.44 -9.90 -2.36
C HIS A 91 18.31 -10.16 -3.36
N LYS A 92 17.05 -10.26 -2.90
CA LYS A 92 15.86 -10.37 -3.76
C LYS A 92 15.32 -9.02 -4.23
N ILE A 93 15.90 -7.91 -3.79
CA ILE A 93 15.58 -6.55 -4.25
C ILE A 93 16.54 -6.25 -5.41
N THR A 94 16.30 -6.87 -6.56
CA THR A 94 17.21 -6.82 -7.71
C THR A 94 17.16 -5.50 -8.45
N ASP A 95 16.11 -4.69 -8.23
CA ASP A 95 15.95 -3.39 -8.90
C ASP A 95 16.72 -2.27 -8.19
N GLY A 96 17.32 -2.59 -7.02
CA GLY A 96 18.15 -1.71 -6.23
C GLY A 96 17.50 -1.31 -4.91
N SER A 97 18.27 -1.36 -3.80
CA SER A 97 17.74 -0.97 -2.49
C SER A 97 17.47 0.53 -2.37
N SER A 98 18.15 1.36 -3.15
CA SER A 98 18.00 2.82 -3.18
C SER A 98 16.91 3.31 -4.15
N THR A 99 16.26 2.39 -4.85
CA THR A 99 15.21 2.66 -5.85
C THR A 99 13.91 1.97 -5.46
N THR A 100 13.94 0.88 -4.71
CA THR A 100 12.72 0.23 -4.21
C THR A 100 12.25 0.81 -2.87
N VAL A 101 10.99 1.21 -2.80
CA VAL A 101 10.28 1.63 -1.59
C VAL A 101 10.11 0.43 -0.66
N MET A 102 10.41 0.62 0.62
CA MET A 102 10.26 -0.38 1.67
C MET A 102 9.11 -0.05 2.62
N ILE A 103 8.97 1.21 3.02
CA ILE A 103 7.91 1.69 3.91
C ILE A 103 7.23 2.92 3.29
N ASP A 104 5.91 2.83 3.26
CA ASP A 104 5.00 3.79 2.66
C ASP A 104 4.33 4.67 3.70
N GLU A 105 4.24 5.98 3.48
CA GLU A 105 3.40 6.85 4.30
C GLU A 105 1.92 6.67 3.94
N LEU A 106 1.13 6.39 4.97
CA LEU A 106 -0.31 6.20 4.94
C LEU A 106 -0.98 7.20 5.87
N ARG A 107 -2.27 7.43 5.65
CA ARG A 107 -3.12 8.19 6.59
C ARG A 107 -3.99 7.28 7.43
N VAL A 108 -4.20 7.71 8.66
CA VAL A 108 -5.07 7.02 9.62
C VAL A 108 -6.54 7.18 9.23
N GLY A 109 -7.30 6.09 9.39
CA GLY A 109 -8.73 6.03 9.10
C GLY A 109 -9.56 7.12 9.78
N THR A 110 -10.63 7.57 9.12
CA THR A 110 -11.39 8.77 9.54
C THR A 110 -12.40 8.52 10.67
N ILE A 111 -12.64 7.25 11.01
CA ILE A 111 -13.48 6.79 12.11
C ILE A 111 -12.77 5.64 12.84
N SER A 112 -13.22 5.29 14.05
CA SER A 112 -12.56 4.27 14.88
C SER A 112 -12.63 2.84 14.32
N SER A 113 -13.59 2.51 13.47
CA SER A 113 -13.67 1.20 12.81
C SER A 113 -12.87 1.09 11.51
N ASP A 114 -12.41 2.21 10.95
CA ASP A 114 -11.61 2.22 9.71
C ASP A 114 -10.22 1.64 10.00
N LEU A 115 -9.87 0.54 9.33
CA LEU A 115 -8.67 -0.23 9.64
C LEU A 115 -7.37 0.55 9.41
N ARG A 116 -7.41 1.60 8.58
CA ARG A 116 -6.22 2.34 8.15
C ARG A 116 -5.39 2.87 9.32
N GLY A 117 -4.10 2.56 9.29
CA GLY A 117 -3.11 2.91 10.30
C GLY A 117 -3.00 1.95 11.48
N THR A 118 -3.79 0.88 11.57
CA THR A 118 -3.79 -0.02 12.74
C THR A 118 -2.69 -1.08 12.64
N TRP A 119 -1.43 -0.71 12.96
CA TRP A 119 -0.24 -1.57 12.77
C TRP A 119 -0.30 -2.98 13.34
N ALA A 120 -1.09 -3.19 14.40
CA ALA A 120 -1.29 -4.51 14.96
C ALA A 120 -1.94 -5.51 13.97
N MET A 121 -2.53 -5.02 12.87
CA MET A 121 -3.25 -5.80 11.89
C MET A 121 -2.41 -5.97 10.62
N GLY A 122 -2.18 -7.23 10.21
CA GLY A 122 -1.45 -7.63 9.00
C GLY A 122 -2.28 -7.46 7.72
N GLN A 123 -2.84 -6.27 7.48
CA GLN A 123 -3.77 -5.99 6.39
C GLN A 123 -3.35 -4.74 5.61
N VAL A 124 -3.79 -4.64 4.35
CA VAL A 124 -3.59 -3.44 3.53
C VAL A 124 -4.30 -2.23 4.15
N GLY A 125 -3.60 -1.09 4.16
CA GLY A 125 -4.00 0.13 4.84
C GLY A 125 -3.62 0.16 6.31
N ALA A 126 -3.36 -0.99 6.94
CA ALA A 126 -2.89 -1.08 8.33
C ALA A 126 -1.36 -1.11 8.38
N SER A 127 -0.75 -2.28 8.53
CA SER A 127 0.72 -2.45 8.51
C SER A 127 1.28 -2.69 7.11
N ILE A 128 0.42 -2.76 6.08
CA ILE A 128 0.80 -3.11 4.71
C ILE A 128 0.30 -2.05 3.73
N PHE A 129 1.13 -1.71 2.77
CA PHE A 129 0.78 -1.04 1.52
C PHE A 129 0.79 -2.06 0.37
N ALA A 130 -0.16 -1.97 -0.55
CA ALA A 130 -0.21 -2.84 -1.73
C ALA A 130 -1.02 -2.19 -2.85
N GLY A 131 -0.79 -2.65 -4.09
CA GLY A 131 -1.55 -2.23 -5.25
C GLY A 131 -1.04 -0.94 -5.90
N ALA A 132 0.25 -0.60 -5.80
CA ALA A 132 0.78 0.60 -6.44
C ALA A 132 0.56 0.64 -7.96
N GLY A 133 0.20 1.81 -8.48
CA GLY A 133 0.18 2.09 -9.91
C GLY A 133 -1.04 1.55 -10.65
N ARG A 134 -2.13 1.25 -9.93
CA ARG A 134 -3.40 0.88 -10.55
C ARG A 134 -4.24 2.09 -10.91
N TRP A 135 -5.30 1.88 -11.70
CA TRP A 135 -6.24 2.94 -12.09
C TRP A 135 -6.87 3.66 -10.87
N ASP A 136 -7.15 2.91 -9.80
CA ASP A 136 -7.74 3.39 -8.52
C ASP A 136 -6.68 3.70 -7.44
N SER A 137 -5.41 3.40 -7.70
CA SER A 137 -4.26 3.74 -6.83
C SER A 137 -3.08 4.28 -7.65
N PRO A 138 -3.29 5.30 -8.52
CA PRO A 138 -2.32 5.72 -9.52
C PRO A 138 -1.10 6.44 -8.93
N GLY A 139 -1.22 6.96 -7.72
CA GLY A 139 -0.16 7.75 -7.09
C GLY A 139 -0.57 8.38 -5.77
N PRO A 140 0.33 9.15 -5.16
CA PRO A 140 0.15 9.70 -3.83
C PRO A 140 -1.07 10.59 -3.70
N ASN A 141 -1.69 10.56 -2.51
CA ASN A 141 -2.80 11.42 -2.10
C ASN A 141 -4.05 11.36 -2.99
N VAL A 142 -4.18 10.38 -3.90
CA VAL A 142 -5.48 10.15 -4.57
C VAL A 142 -6.53 9.85 -3.50
N GLY A 143 -7.66 10.53 -3.55
CA GLY A 143 -8.65 10.51 -2.47
C GLY A 143 -10.08 10.28 -2.93
N LEU A 144 -10.27 9.78 -4.15
CA LEU A 144 -11.58 9.65 -4.78
C LEU A 144 -12.41 8.51 -4.16
N SER A 145 -13.73 8.61 -4.26
CA SER A 145 -14.65 7.58 -3.77
C SER A 145 -14.41 6.26 -4.51
N ARG A 146 -14.45 5.14 -3.79
CA ARG A 146 -14.21 3.77 -4.31
C ARG A 146 -12.78 3.45 -4.76
N PHE A 147 -11.77 4.21 -4.33
CA PHE A 147 -10.39 4.00 -4.81
C PHE A 147 -9.56 3.07 -3.91
N ASP A 148 -9.55 3.29 -2.58
CA ASP A 148 -8.92 2.32 -1.67
C ASP A 148 -9.88 1.13 -1.41
N ASP A 149 -9.37 -0.10 -1.34
CA ASP A 149 -10.12 -1.26 -0.83
C ASP A 149 -9.62 -1.59 0.56
N ILE A 150 -10.39 -1.18 1.56
CA ILE A 150 -10.02 -1.27 2.97
C ILE A 150 -11.19 -1.88 3.74
N MET A 151 -10.89 -2.92 4.51
CA MET A 151 -11.85 -3.48 5.46
C MET A 151 -12.33 -2.42 6.45
N ASN A 152 -13.65 -2.32 6.59
CA ASN A 152 -14.32 -1.31 7.43
C ASN A 152 -13.98 0.15 7.08
N GLY A 153 -13.47 0.39 5.87
CA GLY A 153 -13.16 1.74 5.38
C GLY A 153 -14.41 2.63 5.35
N ASN A 154 -14.25 3.87 5.81
CA ASN A 154 -15.28 4.90 5.68
C ASN A 154 -15.02 5.74 4.44
N ASP A 155 -15.89 5.62 3.43
CA ASP A 155 -15.73 6.34 2.17
C ASP A 155 -15.93 7.83 2.38
N ASN A 156 -14.81 8.57 2.44
CA ASN A 156 -14.80 9.99 2.75
C ASN A 156 -13.87 10.77 1.81
N PRO A 157 -14.26 10.93 0.53
CA PRO A 157 -13.43 11.62 -0.46
C PRO A 157 -13.21 13.10 -0.13
N ASN A 158 -14.14 13.73 0.59
CA ASN A 158 -14.00 15.12 1.06
C ASN A 158 -12.80 15.32 2.01
N LYS A 159 -12.34 14.24 2.65
CA LYS A 159 -11.13 14.23 3.48
C LYS A 159 -9.91 13.61 2.78
N GLY A 160 -10.03 13.29 1.49
CA GLY A 160 -9.02 12.54 0.73
C GLY A 160 -8.90 11.07 1.14
N MET A 161 -9.92 10.51 1.79
CA MET A 161 -9.91 9.16 2.37
C MET A 161 -10.97 8.26 1.74
N GLY A 162 -11.27 8.46 0.46
CA GLY A 162 -12.23 7.64 -0.28
C GLY A 162 -11.84 6.16 -0.34
N CYS A 163 -12.84 5.29 -0.32
CA CYS A 163 -12.66 3.84 -0.36
C CYS A 163 -13.92 3.13 -0.84
N GLN A 164 -13.80 1.87 -1.25
CA GLN A 164 -14.94 1.01 -1.55
C GLN A 164 -15.55 0.47 -0.25
N VAL A 165 -16.78 0.90 0.07
CA VAL A 165 -17.50 0.39 1.25
C VAL A 165 -17.77 -1.10 1.10
N GLY A 166 -17.49 -1.86 2.15
CA GLY A 166 -17.70 -3.32 2.19
C GLY A 166 -16.62 -4.14 1.50
N ALA A 167 -15.53 -3.51 1.02
CA ALA A 167 -14.37 -4.24 0.51
C ALA A 167 -13.59 -4.94 1.64
N ASN A 168 -12.85 -5.98 1.29
CA ASN A 168 -11.74 -6.43 2.12
C ASN A 168 -10.52 -5.51 1.88
N SER A 169 -9.47 -5.68 2.68
CA SER A 169 -8.22 -4.93 2.50
C SER A 169 -7.37 -5.52 1.37
N TYR A 170 -7.39 -4.92 0.18
CA TYR A 170 -6.65 -5.41 -0.99
C TYR A 170 -5.64 -4.41 -1.59
N GLN A 171 -5.97 -3.13 -1.61
CA GLN A 171 -5.09 -2.05 -2.07
C GLN A 171 -5.35 -0.75 -1.31
N VAL A 172 -4.32 0.08 -1.24
CA VAL A 172 -4.40 1.44 -0.72
C VAL A 172 -3.38 2.29 -1.47
N THR A 173 -3.63 3.58 -1.61
CA THR A 173 -2.55 4.50 -2.05
C THR A 173 -1.78 5.09 -0.87
N THR A 174 -0.57 5.60 -1.13
CA THR A 174 0.18 6.43 -0.19
C THR A 174 -0.57 7.74 0.02
N LYS A 175 -0.61 8.22 1.26
CA LYS A 175 -1.28 9.48 1.61
C LYS A 175 -0.60 10.15 2.79
N SER A 176 -0.61 11.46 2.82
CA SER A 176 -0.14 12.27 3.94
C SER A 176 -0.95 13.56 4.08
N PHE A 177 -0.69 14.34 5.14
CA PHE A 177 -1.15 15.72 5.23
C PHE A 177 -0.07 16.73 4.79
N HIS A 178 1.07 16.26 4.28
CA HIS A 178 2.10 17.13 3.75
C HIS A 178 1.61 17.78 2.44
N PRO A 179 1.79 19.10 2.27
CA PRO A 179 1.45 19.76 1.03
C PRO A 179 2.22 19.16 -0.15
N GLY A 180 1.49 18.64 -1.13
CA GLY A 180 2.04 18.27 -2.44
C GLY A 180 2.72 16.90 -2.53
N GLY A 181 2.70 16.05 -1.51
CA GLY A 181 3.38 14.74 -1.60
C GLY A 181 3.29 13.87 -0.35
N VAL A 182 4.18 12.87 -0.29
CA VAL A 182 4.30 11.87 0.79
C VAL A 182 5.78 11.56 1.04
N ASN A 183 6.14 11.13 2.25
CA ASN A 183 7.48 10.63 2.55
C ASN A 183 7.53 9.11 2.40
N LEU A 184 8.40 8.60 1.53
CA LEU A 184 8.63 7.16 1.37
C LEU A 184 10.03 6.80 1.84
N CYS A 185 10.15 5.67 2.54
CA CYS A 185 11.44 5.11 2.97
C CYS A 185 11.83 3.98 2.02
N PHE A 186 13.02 4.06 1.46
CA PHE A 186 13.59 3.10 0.52
C PHE A 186 14.28 1.95 1.26
N ALA A 187 14.53 0.85 0.57
CA ALA A 187 15.11 -0.35 1.17
C ALA A 187 16.55 -0.19 1.68
N ASP A 188 17.24 0.88 1.29
CA ASP A 188 18.53 1.30 1.85
C ASP A 188 18.40 2.19 3.10
N GLY A 189 17.18 2.52 3.52
CA GLY A 189 16.87 3.38 4.66
C GLY A 189 16.83 4.88 4.34
N SER A 190 17.07 5.28 3.09
CA SER A 190 16.90 6.67 2.68
C SER A 190 15.42 7.06 2.63
N VAL A 191 15.10 8.30 3.02
CA VAL A 191 13.73 8.83 2.96
C VAL A 191 13.68 9.92 1.89
N ARG A 192 12.67 9.87 1.02
CA ARG A 192 12.46 10.90 -0.01
C ARG A 192 11.03 11.38 0.00
N PHE A 193 10.86 12.67 -0.29
CA PHE A 193 9.55 13.26 -0.51
C PHE A 193 9.14 13.04 -1.96
N ILE A 194 8.05 12.30 -2.17
CA ILE A 194 7.48 12.00 -3.48
C ILE A 194 6.28 12.90 -3.72
N ILE A 195 6.35 13.68 -4.79
CA ILE A 195 5.31 14.63 -5.15
C ILE A 195 4.05 13.94 -5.69
N ASN A 196 2.90 14.58 -5.53
CA ASN A 196 1.62 14.09 -6.06
C ASN A 196 1.61 13.95 -7.59
N ASN A 197 2.40 14.76 -8.29
CA ASN A 197 2.48 14.77 -9.76
C ASN A 197 3.52 13.79 -10.33
N ILE A 198 3.87 12.75 -9.59
CA ILE A 198 4.68 11.66 -10.12
C ILE A 198 3.91 10.89 -11.20
N THR A 199 4.60 10.39 -12.23
CA THR A 199 3.97 9.49 -13.19
C THR A 199 3.54 8.18 -12.55
N VAL A 200 2.41 7.64 -12.99
CA VAL A 200 1.90 6.34 -12.51
C VAL A 200 2.96 5.25 -12.71
N GLY A 201 3.75 5.34 -13.78
CA GLY A 201 4.86 4.45 -14.05
C GLY A 201 5.97 4.49 -13.02
N ALA A 202 6.48 5.68 -12.71
CA ALA A 202 7.51 5.81 -11.69
C ALA A 202 7.00 5.34 -10.33
N TYR A 203 5.76 5.69 -9.98
CA TYR A 203 5.11 5.22 -8.75
C TYR A 203 4.96 3.70 -8.72
N GLN A 204 4.57 3.07 -9.82
CA GLN A 204 4.47 1.62 -9.93
C GLN A 204 5.86 0.96 -9.79
N LEU A 205 6.84 1.40 -10.56
CA LEU A 205 8.19 0.83 -10.61
C LEU A 205 8.89 0.90 -9.25
N MET A 206 8.80 2.02 -8.54
CA MET A 206 9.45 2.14 -7.22
C MET A 206 8.86 1.20 -6.17
N HIS A 207 7.64 0.69 -6.36
CA HIS A 207 7.03 -0.29 -5.45
C HIS A 207 7.28 -1.74 -5.87
N SER A 208 7.84 -1.98 -7.06
CA SER A 208 8.34 -3.29 -7.45
C SER A 208 9.77 -3.48 -6.95
N ARG A 209 10.11 -4.71 -6.57
CA ARG A 209 11.47 -5.03 -6.08
C ARG A 209 12.31 -5.83 -7.07
N ASP A 210 11.70 -6.48 -8.06
CA ASP A 210 12.37 -7.50 -8.87
C ASP A 210 11.82 -7.67 -10.30
N ASP A 211 11.65 -6.55 -11.00
CA ASP A 211 11.24 -6.49 -12.40
C ASP A 211 12.34 -6.08 -13.40
N GLY A 212 13.51 -5.69 -12.88
CA GLY A 212 14.68 -5.29 -13.65
C GLY A 212 14.62 -3.88 -14.22
N GLN A 213 13.60 -3.08 -13.89
CA GLN A 213 13.43 -1.71 -14.36
C GLN A 213 13.66 -0.71 -13.22
N ILE A 214 14.21 0.44 -13.58
CA ILE A 214 14.41 1.58 -12.68
C ILE A 214 13.60 2.73 -13.25
N TYR A 215 12.84 3.43 -12.40
CA TYR A 215 12.11 4.61 -12.83
C TYR A 215 13.04 5.78 -13.13
N SER A 216 12.69 6.57 -14.13
CA SER A 216 13.22 7.92 -14.31
C SER A 216 12.40 8.89 -13.46
N LEU A 217 13.06 9.86 -12.83
CA LEU A 217 12.39 10.98 -12.16
C LEU A 217 12.06 12.13 -13.13
N ASP A 218 12.51 12.02 -14.39
CA ASP A 218 12.50 13.10 -15.38
C ASP A 218 11.37 12.98 -16.43
N GLU A 219 10.45 12.01 -16.28
CA GLU A 219 9.25 11.84 -17.12
C GLU A 219 7.97 11.83 -16.28
#